data_AF-A0A2Z6CZG0-F1
#
_entry.id   AF-A0A2Z6CZG0-F1
#
_cell.length_a   1.000
_cell.length_b   1.000
_cell.length_c   1.000
_cell.angle_alpha   90.00
_cell.angle_beta   90.00
_cell.angle_gamma   90.00
#
_symmetry.space_group_name_H-M   'P 1'
#
loop_
_entity.id
_entity.type
_entity.pdbx_description
1 polymer ?
#
loop_
_entity_poly.entity_id
_entity_poly.type
_entity_poly.pdbx_seq_one_letter_code
_entity_poly.pdbx_strand_id
1 'polypeptide(L)'
;MQPSLKHYADYLCMGFQLNLCSHDEIINWADQLIEKSDHPEDWMIDLSTSAYKHPLNIIHLLDFIPGEQDLEISLRLLIAKLGKVYPTLEPENHRFAKAEHSKLLRSLYHLVFDHSCGDELRRVIYQIDMDLDYVEQGYADWSVIQQDYEQLIATSYDYQQWTDGKIQ
;
A
#
# COMPACT_ATOMS: atom_id res chain seq x y z
N MET A 1 -12.08 -0.48 -11.80
CA MET A 1 -12.47 -1.91 -11.71
C MET A 1 -12.67 -2.24 -10.24
N GLN A 2 -13.60 -3.12 -9.88
CA GLN A 2 -13.77 -3.53 -8.48
C GLN A 2 -12.65 -4.51 -8.08
N PRO A 3 -11.95 -4.29 -6.95
CA PRO A 3 -10.94 -5.23 -6.46
C PRO A 3 -11.54 -6.58 -6.06
N SER A 4 -10.82 -7.66 -6.35
CA SER A 4 -11.15 -9.01 -5.90
C SER A 4 -10.57 -9.25 -4.51
N LEU A 5 -10.93 -10.37 -3.90
CA LEU A 5 -10.33 -10.84 -2.65
C LEU A 5 -8.78 -10.91 -2.75
N LYS A 6 -8.26 -11.45 -3.85
CA LYS A 6 -6.81 -11.56 -4.06
C LYS A 6 -6.15 -10.19 -4.18
N HIS A 7 -6.76 -9.24 -4.89
CA HIS A 7 -6.22 -7.88 -4.98
C HIS A 7 -6.09 -7.22 -3.61
N TYR A 8 -7.03 -7.49 -2.70
CA TYR A 8 -6.99 -6.94 -1.35
C TYR A 8 -5.99 -7.66 -0.44
N ALA A 9 -5.87 -8.97 -0.57
CA ALA A 9 -4.83 -9.74 0.11
C ALA A 9 -3.43 -9.23 -0.25
N ASP A 10 -3.18 -9.03 -1.55
CA ASP A 10 -1.91 -8.51 -2.05
C ASP A 10 -1.70 -7.04 -1.58
N TYR A 11 -2.75 -6.21 -1.58
CA TYR A 11 -2.72 -4.87 -0.99
C TYR A 11 -2.34 -4.89 0.49
N LEU A 12 -2.95 -5.75 1.31
CA LEU A 12 -2.65 -5.88 2.72
C LEU A 12 -1.22 -6.38 2.94
N CYS A 13 -0.75 -7.30 2.10
CA CYS A 13 0.62 -7.80 2.14
C CYS A 13 1.63 -6.67 1.91
N MET A 14 1.47 -5.93 0.81
CA MET A 14 2.31 -4.77 0.49
C MET A 14 2.21 -3.67 1.56
N GLY A 15 1.00 -3.36 2.01
CA GLY A 15 0.75 -2.36 3.05
C GLY A 15 1.38 -2.72 4.38
N PHE A 16 1.36 -4.00 4.76
CA PHE A 16 1.99 -4.48 5.99
C PHE A 16 3.52 -4.42 5.90
N GLN A 17 4.11 -4.78 4.75
CA GLN A 17 5.55 -4.64 4.50
C GLN A 17 6.01 -3.17 4.57
N LEU A 18 5.17 -2.23 4.13
CA LEU A 18 5.43 -0.79 4.19
C LEU A 18 5.03 -0.14 5.51
N ASN A 19 4.53 -0.89 6.50
CA ASN A 19 3.99 -0.34 7.76
C ASN A 19 2.80 0.63 7.55
N LEU A 20 2.08 0.52 6.44
CA LEU A 20 0.86 1.28 6.13
C LEU A 20 -0.41 0.58 6.61
N CYS A 21 -0.37 -0.75 6.70
CA CYS A 21 -1.45 -1.56 7.26
C CYS A 21 -0.99 -2.18 8.58
N SER A 22 -1.87 -2.20 9.57
CA SER A 22 -1.58 -2.85 10.86
C SER A 22 -2.00 -4.32 10.85
N HIS A 23 -1.46 -5.09 11.81
CA HIS A 23 -1.91 -6.46 12.04
C HIS A 23 -3.40 -6.51 12.40
N ASP A 24 -3.86 -5.60 13.25
CA ASP A 24 -5.27 -5.50 13.63
C ASP A 24 -6.17 -5.24 12.41
N GLU A 25 -5.73 -4.43 11.45
CA GLU A 25 -6.47 -4.22 10.20
C GLU A 25 -6.64 -5.52 9.39
N ILE A 26 -5.60 -6.36 9.35
CA ILE A 26 -5.63 -7.65 8.65
C ILE A 26 -6.59 -8.62 9.37
N ILE A 27 -6.51 -8.69 10.70
CA ILE A 27 -7.40 -9.54 11.52
C ILE A 27 -8.85 -9.09 11.34
N ASN A 28 -9.12 -7.79 11.48
CA ASN A 28 -10.47 -7.24 11.32
C ASN A 28 -11.03 -7.53 9.92
N TRP A 29 -10.19 -7.49 8.87
CA TRP A 29 -10.62 -7.87 7.54
C TRP A 29 -10.99 -9.36 7.45
N ALA A 30 -10.18 -10.25 8.01
CA ALA A 30 -10.49 -11.68 8.05
C ALA A 30 -11.79 -11.96 8.84
N ASP A 31 -11.98 -11.30 9.99
CA ASP A 31 -13.20 -11.42 10.80
C ASP A 31 -14.45 -11.01 10.01
N GLN A 32 -14.38 -9.90 9.27
CA GLN A 32 -15.48 -9.45 8.41
C GLN A 32 -15.82 -10.44 7.29
N LEU A 33 -14.83 -11.19 6.77
CA LEU A 33 -15.07 -12.23 5.77
C LEU A 33 -15.71 -13.46 6.39
N ILE A 34 -15.30 -13.85 7.59
CA ILE A 34 -15.90 -14.94 8.36
C ILE A 34 -17.38 -14.63 8.64
N GLU A 35 -17.70 -13.42 9.08
CA GLU A 35 -19.08 -13.00 9.38
C GLU A 35 -20.01 -13.06 8.15
N LYS A 36 -19.46 -12.87 6.94
CA LYS A 36 -20.22 -12.86 5.68
C LYS A 36 -20.27 -14.22 4.99
N SER A 37 -19.44 -15.18 5.43
CA SER A 37 -19.33 -16.49 4.79
C SER A 37 -20.11 -17.54 5.57
N ASP A 38 -21.00 -18.26 4.89
CA ASP A 38 -21.68 -19.43 5.46
C ASP A 38 -20.70 -20.59 5.75
N HIS A 39 -19.58 -20.62 5.03
CA HIS A 39 -18.51 -21.61 5.15
C HIS A 39 -17.13 -20.93 5.07
N PRO A 40 -16.62 -20.39 6.19
CA PRO A 40 -15.30 -19.78 6.24
C PRO A 40 -14.20 -20.77 5.86
N GLU A 41 -13.26 -20.32 5.03
CA GLU A 41 -12.09 -21.12 4.66
C GLU A 41 -11.02 -21.09 5.76
N ASP A 42 -10.18 -22.13 5.82
CA ASP A 42 -9.15 -22.28 6.86
C ASP A 42 -8.22 -21.07 6.94
N TRP A 43 -7.83 -20.48 5.79
CA TRP A 43 -6.96 -19.30 5.77
C TRP A 43 -7.61 -18.07 6.43
N MET A 44 -8.95 -17.94 6.39
CA MET A 44 -9.67 -16.86 7.07
C MET A 44 -9.53 -17.00 8.58
N ILE A 45 -9.75 -18.21 9.08
CA ILE A 45 -9.60 -18.55 10.50
C ILE A 45 -8.15 -18.36 10.95
N ASP A 46 -7.20 -18.78 10.12
CA ASP A 46 -5.77 -18.67 10.39
C ASP A 46 -5.28 -17.21 10.45
N LEU A 47 -5.86 -16.32 9.64
CA LEU A 47 -5.59 -14.88 9.69
C LEU A 47 -6.28 -14.22 10.89
N SER A 48 -7.55 -14.53 11.14
CA SER A 48 -8.31 -14.02 12.31
C SER A 48 -7.61 -14.34 13.63
N THR A 49 -7.08 -15.56 13.75
CA THR A 49 -6.37 -16.03 14.96
C THR A 49 -4.87 -15.69 14.96
N SER A 50 -4.41 -14.82 14.06
CA SER A 50 -2.97 -14.58 13.84
C SER A 50 -2.32 -13.59 14.80
N ALA A 51 -3.01 -13.05 15.82
CA ALA A 51 -2.55 -11.93 16.67
C ALA A 51 -1.12 -12.03 17.22
N TYR A 52 -0.60 -13.24 17.43
CA TYR A 52 0.76 -13.47 17.94
C TYR A 52 1.68 -14.19 16.94
N LYS A 53 1.24 -14.37 15.68
CA LYS A 53 2.05 -14.96 14.62
C LYS A 53 3.12 -13.95 14.18
N HIS A 54 4.28 -14.48 13.80
CA HIS A 54 5.37 -13.67 13.25
C HIS A 54 4.94 -12.96 11.94
N PRO A 55 5.38 -11.72 11.66
CA PRO A 55 5.00 -10.97 10.45
C PRO A 55 5.15 -11.75 9.14
N LEU A 56 6.24 -12.52 8.98
CA LEU A 56 6.45 -13.37 7.80
C LEU A 56 5.36 -14.44 7.62
N ASN A 57 4.81 -14.97 8.72
CA ASN A 57 3.72 -15.95 8.62
C ASN A 57 2.44 -15.29 8.10
N ILE A 58 2.18 -14.04 8.49
CA ILE A 58 1.02 -13.27 8.02
C ILE A 58 1.16 -12.98 6.52
N ILE A 59 2.35 -12.54 6.09
CA ILE A 59 2.68 -12.32 4.68
C ILE A 59 2.44 -13.61 3.87
N HIS A 60 2.98 -14.75 4.34
CA HIS A 60 2.74 -16.02 3.68
C HIS A 60 1.25 -16.38 3.61
N LEU A 61 0.48 -16.20 4.69
CA LEU A 61 -0.96 -16.48 4.68
C LEU A 61 -1.70 -15.61 3.65
N LEU A 62 -1.36 -14.33 3.53
CA LEU A 62 -1.95 -13.42 2.53
C LEU A 62 -1.56 -13.83 1.09
N ASP A 63 -0.31 -14.23 0.88
CA ASP A 63 0.19 -14.65 -0.44
C ASP A 63 -0.53 -15.92 -0.96
N PHE A 64 -0.91 -16.83 -0.05
CA PHE A 64 -1.62 -18.07 -0.39
C PHE A 64 -3.12 -17.92 -0.66
N ILE A 65 -3.71 -16.75 -0.42
CA ILE A 65 -5.13 -16.51 -0.72
C ILE A 65 -5.39 -16.70 -2.22
N PRO A 66 -6.41 -17.49 -2.61
CA PRO A 66 -6.67 -17.81 -4.00
C PRO A 66 -7.21 -16.62 -4.80
N GLY A 67 -6.95 -16.63 -6.10
CA GLY A 67 -7.48 -15.67 -7.07
C GLY A 67 -6.43 -15.25 -8.09
N GLU A 68 -6.87 -14.56 -9.13
CA GLU A 68 -5.96 -13.97 -10.11
C GLU A 68 -5.23 -12.76 -9.51
N GLN A 69 -3.94 -12.67 -9.79
CA GLN A 69 -3.12 -11.53 -9.39
C GLN A 69 -3.16 -10.45 -10.45
N ASP A 70 -3.53 -9.24 -10.03
CA ASP A 70 -3.30 -8.00 -10.75
C ASP A 70 -2.72 -6.99 -9.77
N LEU A 71 -1.39 -6.89 -9.78
CA LEU A 71 -0.65 -6.04 -8.87
C LEU A 71 -0.94 -4.55 -9.11
N GLU A 72 -1.41 -4.16 -10.29
CA GLU A 72 -1.75 -2.76 -10.54
C GLU A 72 -2.93 -2.31 -9.67
N ILE A 73 -3.96 -3.15 -9.54
CA ILE A 73 -5.14 -2.86 -8.70
C ILE A 73 -4.72 -2.81 -7.23
N SER A 74 -3.91 -3.78 -6.80
CA SER A 74 -3.42 -3.87 -5.43
C SER A 74 -2.52 -2.66 -5.07
N LEU A 75 -1.70 -2.20 -6.02
CA LEU A 75 -0.91 -0.97 -5.89
C LEU A 75 -1.79 0.28 -5.84
N ARG A 76 -2.85 0.35 -6.64
CA ARG A 76 -3.80 1.48 -6.56
C ARG A 76 -4.52 1.52 -5.21
N LEU A 77 -4.88 0.37 -4.64
CA LEU A 77 -5.38 0.30 -3.25
C LEU A 77 -4.35 0.81 -2.24
N LEU A 78 -3.08 0.40 -2.40
CA LEU A 78 -1.98 0.83 -1.54
C LEU A 78 -1.75 2.34 -1.60
N ILE A 79 -1.74 2.93 -2.81
CA ILE A 79 -1.61 4.38 -3.02
C ILE A 79 -2.83 5.13 -2.45
N ALA A 80 -4.03 4.58 -2.58
CA ALA A 80 -5.22 5.17 -1.97
C ALA A 80 -5.14 5.16 -0.43
N LYS A 81 -4.63 4.07 0.19
CA LYS A 81 -4.36 3.99 1.63
C LYS A 81 -3.27 4.97 2.05
N LEU A 82 -2.19 5.07 1.26
CA LEU A 82 -1.11 6.03 1.46
C LEU A 82 -1.65 7.46 1.54
N GLY A 83 -2.52 7.87 0.62
CA GLY A 83 -3.16 9.19 0.65
C GLY A 83 -4.13 9.40 1.81
N LYS A 84 -4.72 8.34 2.39
CA LYS A 84 -5.52 8.43 3.63
C LYS A 84 -4.63 8.64 4.88
N VAL A 85 -3.52 7.91 4.96
CA VAL A 85 -2.61 7.94 6.12
C VAL A 85 -1.75 9.20 6.09
N TYR A 86 -1.26 9.58 4.92
CA TYR A 86 -0.44 10.76 4.68
C TYR A 86 -1.07 11.62 3.56
N PRO A 87 -2.12 12.40 3.85
CA PRO A 87 -2.74 13.28 2.84
C PRO A 87 -1.77 14.33 2.29
N THR A 88 -0.76 14.70 3.07
CA THR A 88 0.30 15.63 2.69
C THR A 88 1.61 15.15 3.30
N LEU A 89 2.70 15.22 2.53
CA LEU A 89 4.03 14.95 3.04
C LEU A 89 4.64 16.26 3.54
N GLU A 90 4.72 16.43 4.84
CA GLU A 90 5.36 17.60 5.45
C GLU A 90 6.89 17.47 5.41
N PRO A 91 7.62 18.54 5.04
CA PRO A 91 9.07 18.55 5.10
C PRO A 91 9.58 18.74 6.53
N GLU A 92 10.77 18.24 6.80
CA GLU A 92 11.57 18.58 7.97
C GLU A 92 12.33 19.89 7.74
N ASN A 93 12.25 20.81 8.71
CA ASN A 93 12.86 22.14 8.66
C ASN A 93 12.55 22.94 7.39
N HIS A 94 11.37 22.70 6.78
CA HIS A 94 10.91 23.32 5.52
C HIS A 94 11.85 23.09 4.32
N ARG A 95 12.70 22.07 4.36
CA ARG A 95 13.71 21.85 3.32
C ARG A 95 13.88 20.40 2.88
N PHE A 96 13.85 19.46 3.82
CA PHE A 96 14.14 18.05 3.53
C PHE A 96 12.89 17.21 3.73
N ALA A 97 12.82 16.04 3.10
CA ALA A 97 11.86 15.03 3.51
C ALA A 97 12.11 14.63 4.96
N LYS A 98 11.04 14.42 5.75
CA LYS A 98 11.18 13.69 7.01
C LYS A 98 11.73 12.29 6.71
N ALA A 99 12.61 11.79 7.57
CA ALA A 99 13.23 10.48 7.39
C ALA A 99 12.19 9.34 7.20
N GLU A 100 11.04 9.43 7.87
CA GLU A 100 9.93 8.49 7.70
C GLU A 100 9.31 8.53 6.30
N HIS A 101 9.12 9.71 5.72
CA HIS A 101 8.59 9.90 4.37
C HIS A 101 9.60 9.45 3.30
N SER A 102 10.89 9.82 3.44
CA SER A 102 11.94 9.34 2.52
C SER A 102 12.00 7.81 2.52
N LYS A 103 11.99 7.19 3.70
CA LYS A 103 12.04 5.73 3.81
C LYS A 103 10.82 5.09 3.16
N LEU A 104 9.63 5.64 3.39
CA LEU A 104 8.38 5.14 2.82
C LEU A 104 8.39 5.22 1.28
N LEU A 105 8.73 6.37 0.71
CA LEU A 105 8.75 6.58 -0.74
C LEU A 105 9.80 5.69 -1.43
N ARG A 106 11.00 5.57 -0.87
CA ARG A 106 12.04 4.65 -1.37
C ARG A 106 11.60 3.20 -1.30
N SER A 107 10.94 2.82 -0.20
CA SER A 107 10.43 1.44 -0.04
C SER A 107 9.30 1.15 -1.02
N LEU A 108 8.43 2.12 -1.30
CA LEU A 108 7.41 2.04 -2.35
C LEU A 108 8.03 1.89 -3.74
N TYR A 109 9.08 2.65 -4.04
CA TYR A 109 9.83 2.51 -5.29
C TYR A 109 10.41 1.11 -5.46
N HIS A 110 11.09 0.58 -4.44
CA HIS A 110 11.65 -0.78 -4.51
C HIS A 110 10.58 -1.85 -4.68
N LEU A 111 9.46 -1.73 -3.96
CA LEU A 111 8.33 -2.64 -4.11
C LEU A 111 7.81 -2.65 -5.55
N VAL A 112 7.65 -1.47 -6.16
CA VAL A 112 7.18 -1.30 -7.54
C VAL A 112 8.22 -1.75 -8.56
N PHE A 113 9.51 -1.66 -8.23
CA PHE A 113 10.60 -2.13 -9.09
C PHE A 113 10.67 -3.66 -9.13
N ASP A 114 10.46 -4.31 -7.98
CA ASP A 114 10.48 -5.78 -7.84
C ASP A 114 9.24 -6.46 -8.44
N HIS A 115 8.18 -5.69 -8.71
CA HIS A 115 6.91 -6.17 -9.26
C HIS A 115 6.63 -5.62 -10.65
N SER A 116 6.18 -6.48 -11.57
CA SER A 116 5.67 -6.05 -12.88
C SER A 116 4.36 -5.26 -12.70
N CYS A 117 4.45 -3.94 -12.79
CA CYS A 117 3.32 -3.02 -12.71
C CYS A 117 3.20 -2.19 -14.01
N GLY A 118 2.05 -1.57 -14.21
CA GLY A 118 1.82 -0.70 -15.37
C GLY A 118 2.83 0.46 -15.45
N ASP A 119 3.28 0.77 -16.67
CA ASP A 119 4.30 1.80 -16.94
C ASP A 119 3.95 3.18 -16.38
N GLU A 120 2.66 3.51 -16.30
CA GLU A 120 2.18 4.79 -15.77
C GLU A 120 2.55 4.96 -14.28
N LEU A 121 2.11 4.04 -13.41
CA LEU A 121 2.37 4.11 -11.98
C LEU A 121 3.87 4.01 -11.69
N ARG A 122 4.55 3.10 -12.40
CA ARG A 122 6.00 2.92 -12.27
C ARG A 122 6.73 4.23 -12.54
N ARG A 123 6.36 4.94 -13.61
CA ARG A 123 6.99 6.21 -13.99
C ARG A 123 6.78 7.30 -12.94
N VAL A 124 5.57 7.43 -12.41
CA VAL A 124 5.27 8.45 -11.37
C VAL A 124 6.08 8.16 -10.10
N ILE A 125 6.10 6.92 -9.64
CA ILE A 125 6.83 6.53 -8.42
C ILE A 125 8.34 6.68 -8.61
N TYR A 126 8.87 6.32 -9.78
CA TYR A 126 10.27 6.55 -10.12
C TYR A 126 10.64 8.04 -10.16
N GLN A 127 9.75 8.89 -10.69
CA GLN A 127 9.99 10.34 -10.71
C GLN A 127 10.11 10.90 -9.29
N ILE A 128 9.20 10.50 -8.38
CA ILE A 128 9.26 10.89 -6.97
C ILE A 128 10.57 10.47 -6.32
N ASP A 129 11.03 9.24 -6.56
CA ASP A 129 12.30 8.73 -6.00
C ASP A 129 13.50 9.56 -6.50
N MET A 130 13.52 9.87 -7.81
CA MET A 130 14.54 10.75 -8.37
C MET A 130 14.52 12.15 -7.74
N ASP A 131 13.35 12.78 -7.70
CA ASP A 131 13.23 14.13 -7.17
C ASP A 131 13.57 14.18 -5.69
N LEU A 132 13.31 13.10 -4.94
CA LEU A 132 13.69 12.97 -3.55
C LEU A 132 15.21 13.10 -3.39
N ASP A 133 15.98 12.43 -4.24
CA ASP A 133 17.45 12.55 -4.26
C ASP A 133 17.90 13.98 -4.63
N TYR A 134 17.23 14.65 -5.57
CA TYR A 134 17.55 16.05 -5.90
C TYR A 134 17.26 17.00 -4.74
N VAL A 135 16.16 16.83 -4.03
CA VAL A 135 15.82 17.65 -2.85
C VAL A 135 16.80 17.38 -1.70
N GLU A 136 17.12 16.11 -1.42
CA GLU A 136 18.08 15.74 -0.37
C GLU A 136 19.49 16.29 -0.66
N GLN A 137 19.87 16.42 -1.93
CA GLN A 137 21.13 17.03 -2.37
C GLN A 137 21.07 18.57 -2.47
N GLY A 138 19.89 19.17 -2.29
CA GLY A 138 19.68 20.61 -2.34
C GLY A 138 19.64 21.21 -3.76
N TYR A 139 19.36 20.39 -4.77
CA TYR A 139 19.21 20.80 -6.17
C TYR A 139 17.77 21.16 -6.55
N ALA A 140 16.79 20.82 -5.70
CA ALA A 140 15.38 21.11 -5.91
C ALA A 140 14.69 21.51 -4.60
N ASP A 141 13.50 22.10 -4.73
CA ASP A 141 12.63 22.46 -3.60
C ASP A 141 11.61 21.35 -3.31
N TRP A 142 11.21 21.24 -2.04
CA TRP A 142 10.21 20.25 -1.59
C TRP A 142 8.88 20.31 -2.34
N SER A 143 8.53 21.46 -2.91
CA SER A 143 7.30 21.63 -3.69
C SER A 143 7.20 20.67 -4.88
N VAL A 144 8.33 20.23 -5.44
CA VAL A 144 8.34 19.23 -6.53
C VAL A 144 7.81 17.89 -6.02
N ILE A 145 8.34 17.41 -4.89
CA ILE A 145 7.88 16.17 -4.23
C ILE A 145 6.40 16.24 -3.90
N GLN A 146 5.97 17.38 -3.35
CA GLN A 146 4.56 17.55 -3.01
C GLN A 146 3.66 17.45 -4.26
N GLN A 147 4.05 18.10 -5.36
CA GLN A 147 3.29 18.05 -6.61
C GLN A 147 3.22 16.63 -7.18
N ASP A 148 4.35 15.92 -7.23
CA ASP A 148 4.39 14.56 -7.76
C ASP A 148 3.63 13.58 -6.86
N TYR A 149 3.68 13.78 -5.54
CA TYR A 149 2.93 13.00 -4.58
C TYR A 149 1.40 13.23 -4.71
N GLU A 150 0.96 14.46 -4.90
CA GLU A 150 -0.44 14.78 -5.19
C GLU A 150 -0.90 14.10 -6.49
N GLN A 151 -0.06 14.12 -7.53
CA GLN A 151 -0.32 13.41 -8.78
C GLN A 151 -0.43 11.89 -8.55
N LEU A 152 0.48 11.30 -7.76
CA LEU A 152 0.43 9.89 -7.41
C LEU A 152 -0.88 9.53 -6.72
N ILE A 153 -1.29 10.26 -5.69
CA ILE A 153 -2.56 10.00 -4.99
C ILE A 153 -3.74 10.09 -5.96
N ALA A 154 -3.75 11.08 -6.86
CA ALA A 154 -4.82 11.27 -7.83
C ALA A 154 -5.02 10.07 -8.76
N THR A 155 -3.97 9.31 -9.08
CA THR A 155 -4.08 8.08 -9.90
C THR A 155 -4.97 7.00 -9.28
N SER A 156 -5.22 7.09 -7.97
CA SER A 156 -5.89 6.04 -7.19
C SER A 156 -7.14 6.54 -6.45
N TYR A 157 -7.66 7.71 -6.84
CA TYR A 157 -8.84 8.31 -6.21
C TYR A 157 -10.07 7.37 -6.22
N ASP A 158 -10.33 6.69 -7.35
CA ASP A 158 -11.46 5.76 -7.50
C ASP A 158 -11.36 4.51 -6.61
N TYR A 159 -10.15 4.24 -6.07
CA TYR A 159 -9.87 3.10 -5.20
C TYR A 159 -10.07 3.39 -3.71
N GLN A 160 -10.21 4.67 -3.31
CA GLN A 160 -10.36 5.06 -1.90
C GLN A 160 -11.54 4.36 -1.20
N GLN A 161 -12.65 4.16 -1.90
CA GLN A 161 -13.85 3.49 -1.38
C GLN A 161 -13.62 2.02 -0.99
N TRP A 162 -12.58 1.38 -1.54
CA TRP A 162 -12.30 -0.04 -1.36
C TRP A 162 -11.26 -0.31 -0.27
N THR A 163 -10.57 0.73 0.23
CA THR A 163 -9.48 0.57 1.22
C THR A 163 -9.93 0.17 2.63
N ASP A 164 -11.24 0.19 2.92
CA ASP A 164 -11.82 -0.16 4.22
C ASP A 164 -12.38 -1.60 4.26
N GLY A 165 -11.89 -2.50 3.40
CA GLY A 165 -12.26 -3.93 3.43
C GLY A 165 -13.67 -4.26 2.93
N LYS A 166 -14.35 -3.29 2.32
CA LYS A 166 -15.69 -3.46 1.73
C LYS A 166 -15.63 -4.19 0.39
N ILE A 167 -15.12 -5.41 0.39
CA ILE A 167 -15.16 -6.29 -0.77
C ILE A 167 -16.41 -7.16 -0.62
N GLN A 168 -17.20 -7.21 -1.70
CA GLN A 168 -18.40 -8.04 -1.82
C GLN A 168 -18.00 -9.43 -2.28
#